data_AF-A0A844ASW8-F1
#
_entry.id   AF-A0A844ASW8-F1
#
_cell.length_a   1.000
_cell.length_b   1.000
_cell.length_c   1.000
_cell.angle_alpha   90.00
_cell.angle_beta   90.00
_cell.angle_gamma   90.00
#
_symmetry.space_group_name_H-M   'P 1'
#
loop_
_entity.id
_entity.type
_entity.pdbx_description
1 polymer ?
#
loop_
_entity_poly.entity_id
_entity_poly.type
_entity_poly.pdbx_seq_one_letter_code
_entity_poly.pdbx_strand_id
1 'polypeptide(L)'
;MSAKSEPTTPRLVPVEKLTAISSLVAQGAVFTGHFQSPQDLGIKIDGVLEGNVMFGQGGTIHVGVSGVLQATRMEADYIYIEGKVSGTVVARKALEITGTGTLLGDASYDDVIDIHPRARLRGKVEYRGDIDGQKPD
;
A
#
# COMPACT_ATOMS: atom_id res chain seq x y z
N MET A 1 -2.05 -25.47 14.05
CA MET A 1 -1.29 -25.68 12.80
C MET A 1 -1.35 -24.37 12.03
N SER A 2 -0.32 -23.52 12.14
CA SER A 2 -0.27 -22.26 11.40
C SER A 2 0.16 -22.56 9.97
N ALA A 3 -0.77 -22.43 9.01
CA ALA A 3 -0.44 -22.52 7.61
C ALA A 3 0.60 -21.43 7.30
N LYS A 4 1.79 -21.84 6.89
CA LYS A 4 2.83 -20.94 6.38
C LYS A 4 2.29 -20.41 5.05
N SER A 5 1.78 -19.19 5.05
CA SER A 5 1.26 -18.54 3.84
C SER A 5 2.41 -18.39 2.84
N GLU A 6 2.26 -19.01 1.66
CA GLU A 6 3.19 -18.78 0.56
C GLU A 6 3.14 -17.31 0.12
N PRO A 7 4.29 -16.72 -0.27
CA PRO A 7 4.32 -15.34 -0.75
C PRO A 7 3.44 -15.23 -2.00
N THR A 8 2.49 -14.30 -1.96
CA THR A 8 1.62 -14.04 -3.10
C THR A 8 2.41 -13.28 -4.15
N THR A 9 2.38 -13.75 -5.40
CA THR A 9 2.99 -13.02 -6.52
C THR A 9 2.16 -11.77 -6.83
N PRO A 10 2.78 -10.58 -6.87
CA PRO A 10 2.11 -9.35 -7.29
C PRO A 10 1.54 -9.46 -8.71
N ARG A 11 0.37 -8.86 -8.95
CA ARG A 11 -0.32 -8.90 -10.25
C ARG A 11 -0.35 -7.54 -10.95
N LEU A 12 -0.50 -6.46 -10.19
CA LEU A 12 -0.58 -5.09 -10.71
C LEU A 12 0.63 -4.25 -10.35
N VAL A 13 1.20 -4.47 -9.16
CA VAL A 13 2.38 -3.71 -8.74
C VAL A 13 3.64 -4.30 -9.42
N PRO A 14 4.39 -3.51 -10.21
CA PRO A 14 5.56 -4.02 -10.91
C PRO A 14 6.63 -4.53 -9.95
N VAL A 15 7.22 -5.69 -10.23
CA VAL A 15 8.22 -6.32 -9.37
C VAL A 15 9.44 -5.41 -9.21
N GLU A 16 9.82 -4.67 -10.25
CA GLU A 16 10.97 -3.76 -10.20
C GLU A 16 10.75 -2.66 -9.16
N LYS A 17 9.51 -2.16 -9.04
CA LYS A 17 9.15 -1.15 -8.04
C LYS A 17 9.23 -1.69 -6.61
N LEU A 18 8.82 -2.93 -6.37
CA LEU A 18 8.98 -3.57 -5.07
C LEU A 18 10.45 -3.84 -4.73
N THR A 19 11.26 -4.23 -5.71
CA THR A 19 12.71 -4.47 -5.49
C THR A 19 13.52 -3.19 -5.32
N ALA A 20 13.05 -2.06 -5.86
CA ALA A 20 13.69 -0.75 -5.74
C ALA A 20 13.44 -0.07 -4.38
N ILE A 21 12.63 -0.68 -3.49
CA ILE A 21 12.41 -0.18 -2.13
C ILE A 21 13.74 -0.14 -1.37
N SER A 22 14.10 1.05 -0.89
CA SER A 22 15.36 1.30 -0.17
C SER A 22 15.19 1.50 1.34
N SER A 23 13.95 1.61 1.83
CA SER A 23 13.63 1.78 3.25
C SER A 23 12.85 0.58 3.81
N LEU A 24 13.15 0.18 5.05
CA LEU A 24 12.52 -0.96 5.71
C LEU A 24 12.21 -0.67 7.18
N VAL A 25 10.95 -0.85 7.58
CA VAL A 25 10.56 -1.05 8.98
C VAL A 25 10.52 -2.56 9.21
N ALA A 26 11.59 -3.10 9.81
CA ALA A 26 11.75 -4.53 9.97
C ALA A 26 10.76 -5.14 10.98
N GLN A 27 10.52 -6.45 10.87
CA GLN A 27 9.72 -7.19 11.83
C GLN A 27 10.25 -6.99 13.26
N GLY A 28 9.33 -6.72 14.21
CA GLY A 28 9.68 -6.44 15.61
C GLY A 28 10.08 -4.99 15.87
N ALA A 29 10.29 -4.16 14.84
CA ALA A 29 10.49 -2.72 15.01
C ALA A 29 9.14 -1.98 15.08
N VAL A 30 9.12 -0.91 15.87
CA VAL A 30 8.03 0.07 15.91
C VAL A 30 8.60 1.41 15.48
N PHE A 31 8.00 2.02 14.45
CA PHE A 31 8.27 3.37 14.01
C PHE A 31 7.08 4.26 14.38
N THR A 32 7.30 5.30 15.17
CA THR A 32 6.26 6.28 15.52
C THR A 32 6.65 7.64 14.94
N GLY A 33 5.78 8.20 14.10
CA GLY A 33 6.02 9.46 13.39
C GLY A 33 5.60 9.37 11.92
N HIS A 34 5.94 10.39 11.12
CA HIS A 34 5.58 10.44 9.71
C HIS A 34 6.79 10.11 8.82
N PHE A 35 6.57 9.32 7.77
CA PHE A 35 7.54 9.07 6.71
C PHE A 35 7.13 9.86 5.46
N GLN A 36 7.99 10.76 4.99
CA GLN A 36 7.69 11.60 3.84
C GLN A 36 8.91 11.72 2.93
N SER A 37 8.68 11.71 1.61
CA SER A 37 9.72 11.98 0.62
C SER A 37 9.13 12.77 -0.56
N PRO A 38 9.81 13.83 -1.04
CA PRO A 38 9.41 14.52 -2.27
C PRO A 38 9.77 13.74 -3.54
N GLN A 39 10.62 12.72 -3.45
CA GLN A 39 11.16 11.93 -4.56
C GLN A 39 10.52 10.54 -4.66
N ASP A 40 10.63 9.92 -5.84
CA ASP A 40 10.28 8.51 -6.07
C ASP A 40 11.20 7.62 -5.22
N LEU A 41 10.65 7.04 -4.15
CA LEU A 41 11.34 6.18 -3.20
C LEU A 41 10.37 5.13 -2.67
N GLY A 42 10.89 4.06 -2.10
CA GLY A 42 10.07 2.97 -1.59
C GLY A 42 10.26 2.73 -0.10
N ILE A 43 9.19 2.31 0.57
CA ILE A 43 9.25 1.78 1.94
C ILE A 43 8.52 0.44 2.04
N LYS A 44 9.18 -0.53 2.67
CA LYS A 44 8.58 -1.79 3.09
C LYS A 44 8.34 -1.78 4.60
N ILE A 45 7.18 -2.24 5.03
CA ILE A 45 6.77 -2.30 6.43
C ILE A 45 6.47 -3.77 6.76
N ASP A 46 7.40 -4.42 7.47
CA ASP A 46 7.25 -5.76 8.03
C ASP A 46 7.06 -5.73 9.56
N GLY A 47 7.28 -4.57 10.20
CA GLY A 47 7.00 -4.28 11.62
C GLY A 47 5.74 -3.43 11.82
N VAL A 48 5.79 -2.50 12.77
CA VAL A 48 4.69 -1.56 13.05
C VAL A 48 5.10 -0.15 12.65
N LEU A 49 4.27 0.54 11.88
CA LEU A 49 4.42 1.98 11.60
C LEU A 49 3.15 2.70 12.08
N GLU A 50 3.34 3.66 12.98
CA GLU A 50 2.29 4.53 13.53
C GLU A 50 2.48 5.96 13.03
N GLY A 51 1.70 6.34 12.03
CA GLY A 51 1.75 7.65 11.40
C GLY A 51 1.59 7.59 9.88
N ASN A 52 1.73 8.75 9.23
CA ASN A 52 1.45 8.89 7.80
C ASN A 52 2.66 8.51 6.94
N VAL A 53 2.40 7.99 5.74
CA VAL A 53 3.43 7.66 4.74
C VAL A 53 3.09 8.34 3.42
N MET A 54 3.85 9.35 3.03
CA MET A 54 3.49 10.20 1.88
C MET A 54 4.66 10.39 0.92
N PHE A 55 4.46 10.03 -0.35
CA PHE A 55 5.40 10.36 -1.43
C PHE A 55 4.83 11.49 -2.28
N GLY A 56 5.57 12.60 -2.40
CA GLY A 56 5.17 13.77 -3.18
C GLY A 56 5.03 13.46 -4.68
N GLN A 57 5.91 12.61 -5.22
CA GLN A 57 5.85 12.07 -6.57
C GLN A 57 6.31 10.62 -6.58
N GLY A 58 5.74 9.79 -7.46
CA GLY A 58 6.16 8.40 -7.58
C GLY A 58 5.86 7.57 -6.32
N GLY A 59 6.79 6.70 -5.96
CA GLY A 59 6.83 6.06 -4.67
C GLY A 59 6.09 4.73 -4.60
N THR A 60 6.60 3.86 -3.73
CA THR A 60 6.05 2.52 -3.51
C THR A 60 5.92 2.25 -2.03
N ILE A 61 4.73 1.86 -1.58
CA ILE A 61 4.50 1.39 -0.22
C ILE A 61 4.17 -0.09 -0.26
N HIS A 62 4.98 -0.90 0.41
CA HIS A 62 4.73 -2.32 0.59
C HIS A 62 4.49 -2.62 2.07
N VAL A 63 3.28 -3.03 2.42
CA VAL A 63 2.97 -3.55 3.75
C VAL A 63 3.06 -5.08 3.69
N GLY A 64 4.16 -5.65 4.16
CA GLY A 64 4.38 -7.09 4.12
C GLY A 64 3.43 -7.84 5.05
N VAL A 65 3.44 -9.17 4.99
CA VAL A 65 2.48 -10.04 5.72
C VAL A 65 2.44 -9.76 7.24
N SER A 66 3.60 -9.46 7.84
CA SER A 66 3.72 -9.12 9.27
C SER A 66 3.52 -7.62 9.56
N GLY A 67 3.43 -6.80 8.51
CA GLY A 67 3.34 -5.36 8.58
C GLY A 67 2.02 -4.88 9.16
N VAL A 68 2.09 -3.92 10.08
CA VAL A 68 0.94 -3.20 10.61
C VAL A 68 1.18 -1.71 10.43
N LEU A 69 0.38 -1.09 9.58
CA LEU A 69 0.38 0.35 9.37
C LEU A 69 -0.86 0.97 10.01
N GLN A 70 -0.64 1.81 11.01
CA GLN A 70 -1.68 2.59 11.69
C GLN A 70 -1.48 4.05 11.28
N ALA A 71 -2.15 4.46 10.21
CA ALA A 71 -1.98 5.77 9.61
C ALA A 71 -3.31 6.52 9.56
N THR A 72 -3.27 7.85 9.52
CA THR A 72 -4.46 8.58 9.05
C THR A 72 -4.52 8.53 7.53
N ARG A 73 -3.35 8.65 6.87
CA ARG A 73 -3.22 8.66 5.41
C ARG A 73 -1.92 8.01 4.94
N MET A 74 -2.01 7.24 3.86
CA MET A 74 -0.86 6.81 3.05
C MET A 74 -1.08 7.14 1.57
N GLU A 75 -0.06 7.65 0.89
CA GLU A 75 -0.15 8.08 -0.51
C GLU A 75 1.12 7.81 -1.31
N ALA A 76 0.98 7.10 -2.44
CA ALA A 76 2.06 6.72 -3.34
C ALA A 76 1.52 6.37 -4.75
N ASP A 77 2.40 6.15 -5.72
CA ASP A 77 2.00 5.59 -7.03
C ASP A 77 1.56 4.13 -6.89
N TYR A 78 2.35 3.33 -6.19
CA TYR A 78 2.12 1.89 -6.02
C TYR A 78 1.94 1.55 -4.55
N ILE A 79 0.85 0.87 -4.22
CA ILE A 79 0.56 0.40 -2.86
C ILE A 79 0.25 -1.09 -2.92
N TYR A 80 1.08 -1.89 -2.25
CA TYR A 80 0.95 -3.35 -2.15
C TYR A 80 0.73 -3.75 -0.69
N ILE A 81 -0.41 -4.37 -0.39
CA ILE A 81 -0.84 -4.69 0.98
C ILE A 81 -1.02 -6.20 1.15
N GLU A 82 -0.10 -6.80 1.91
CA GLU A 82 -0.20 -8.17 2.42
C GLU A 82 -0.56 -8.21 3.90
N GLY A 83 -0.18 -7.18 4.66
CA GLY A 83 -0.43 -7.06 6.09
C GLY A 83 -1.70 -6.29 6.43
N LYS A 84 -1.69 -5.58 7.57
CA LYS A 84 -2.83 -4.81 8.07
C LYS A 84 -2.59 -3.32 7.95
N VAL A 85 -3.56 -2.62 7.37
CA VAL A 85 -3.61 -1.16 7.28
C VAL A 85 -4.88 -0.67 7.98
N SER A 86 -4.73 0.33 8.83
CA SER A 86 -5.83 1.15 9.34
C SER A 86 -5.58 2.58 8.91
N GLY A 87 -6.49 3.19 8.16
CA GLY A 87 -6.32 4.54 7.62
C GLY A 87 -6.85 4.73 6.20
N THR A 88 -6.61 5.92 5.64
CA THR A 88 -6.95 6.25 4.25
C THR A 88 -5.81 5.87 3.30
N VAL A 89 -6.11 5.11 2.25
CA VAL A 89 -5.15 4.67 1.24
C VAL A 89 -5.36 5.43 -0.06
N VAL A 90 -4.30 6.00 -0.61
CA VAL A 90 -4.35 6.78 -1.85
C VAL A 90 -3.30 6.29 -2.84
N ALA A 91 -3.71 5.52 -3.85
CA ALA A 91 -2.82 4.97 -4.88
C ALA A 91 -2.99 5.70 -6.21
N ARG A 92 -1.94 6.36 -6.70
CA ARG A 92 -2.01 7.12 -7.97
C ARG A 92 -1.91 6.26 -9.22
N LYS A 93 -1.46 5.00 -9.09
CA LYS A 93 -1.42 4.03 -10.19
C LYS A 93 -2.07 2.72 -9.77
N ALA A 94 -1.41 1.94 -8.92
CA ALA A 94 -1.91 0.61 -8.57
C ALA A 94 -2.11 0.46 -7.07
N LEU A 95 -3.31 0.02 -6.69
CA LEU A 95 -3.61 -0.52 -5.37
C LEU A 95 -3.82 -2.03 -5.48
N GLU A 96 -3.00 -2.81 -4.79
CA GLU A 96 -3.15 -4.27 -4.75
C GLU A 96 -3.21 -4.76 -3.31
N ILE A 97 -4.30 -5.46 -2.98
CA ILE A 97 -4.55 -6.04 -1.65
C ILE A 97 -4.61 -7.56 -1.79
N THR A 98 -3.66 -8.25 -1.18
CA THR A 98 -3.56 -9.71 -1.29
C THR A 98 -4.57 -10.43 -0.39
N GLY A 99 -4.66 -11.75 -0.53
CA GLY A 99 -5.59 -12.57 0.25
C GLY A 99 -5.32 -12.59 1.75
N THR A 100 -4.13 -12.17 2.20
CA THR A 100 -3.80 -11.95 3.62
C THR A 100 -4.05 -10.51 4.07
N GLY A 101 -4.10 -9.58 3.11
CA GLY A 101 -4.24 -8.15 3.31
C GLY A 101 -5.54 -7.77 4.02
N THR A 102 -5.43 -6.79 4.91
CA THR A 102 -6.58 -6.21 5.61
C THR A 102 -6.51 -4.70 5.60
N LEU A 103 -7.55 -4.04 5.08
CA LEU A 103 -7.71 -2.60 5.13
C LEU A 103 -8.94 -2.22 5.96
N LEU A 104 -8.71 -1.42 7.01
CA LEU A 104 -9.74 -0.79 7.82
C LEU A 104 -9.69 0.74 7.57
N GLY A 105 -10.56 1.22 6.69
CA GLY A 105 -10.57 2.61 6.24
C GLY A 105 -10.82 2.72 4.75
N ASP A 106 -10.82 3.95 4.25
CA ASP A 106 -11.18 4.24 2.87
C ASP A 106 -9.99 4.07 1.94
N ALA A 107 -10.27 3.66 0.70
CA ALA A 107 -9.28 3.55 -0.36
C ALA A 107 -9.71 4.40 -1.55
N SER A 108 -8.75 5.09 -2.15
CA SER A 108 -8.91 5.73 -3.45
C SER A 108 -7.77 5.34 -4.38
N TYR A 109 -8.10 5.09 -5.65
CA TYR A 109 -7.12 4.74 -6.67
C TYR A 109 -7.41 5.45 -8.00
N ASP A 110 -6.36 5.76 -8.75
CA ASP A 110 -6.48 6.61 -9.95
C ASP A 110 -6.40 5.81 -11.26
N ASP A 111 -5.79 4.62 -11.27
CA ASP A 111 -5.65 3.81 -12.50
C ASP A 111 -6.25 2.41 -12.30
N VAL A 112 -5.61 1.55 -11.50
CA VAL A 112 -6.04 0.15 -11.34
C VAL A 112 -6.08 -0.32 -9.88
N ILE A 113 -7.01 -1.24 -9.59
CA ILE A 113 -7.13 -1.93 -8.31
C ILE A 113 -7.26 -3.43 -8.51
N ASP A 114 -6.57 -4.24 -7.70
CA ASP A 114 -6.80 -5.68 -7.56
C ASP A 114 -6.95 -6.05 -6.08
N ILE A 115 -8.05 -6.74 -5.78
CA ILE A 115 -8.38 -7.23 -4.45
C ILE A 115 -8.49 -8.75 -4.55
N HIS A 116 -7.49 -9.45 -4.03
CA HIS A 116 -7.42 -10.90 -4.15
C HIS A 116 -8.50 -11.59 -3.31
N PRO A 117 -8.88 -12.84 -3.67
CA PRO A 117 -9.76 -13.64 -2.82
C PRO A 117 -9.24 -13.73 -1.39
N ARG A 118 -10.14 -13.51 -0.41
CA ARG A 118 -9.91 -13.48 1.05
C ARG A 118 -9.32 -12.19 1.61
N ALA A 119 -8.98 -11.20 0.77
CA ALA A 119 -8.66 -9.86 1.25
C ALA A 119 -9.84 -9.29 2.06
N ARG A 120 -9.55 -8.56 3.12
CA ARG A 120 -10.57 -7.95 4.00
C ARG A 120 -10.51 -6.45 3.87
N LEU A 121 -11.53 -5.84 3.28
CA LEU A 121 -11.66 -4.40 3.19
C LEU A 121 -12.93 -3.95 3.91
N ARG A 122 -12.80 -2.97 4.81
CA ARG A 122 -13.93 -2.30 5.46
C ARG A 122 -13.76 -0.79 5.35
N GLY A 123 -14.46 -0.18 4.41
CA GLY A 123 -14.48 1.25 4.12
C GLY A 123 -15.08 1.54 2.75
N LYS A 124 -15.07 2.81 2.33
CA LYS A 124 -15.41 3.23 0.97
C LYS A 124 -14.23 2.94 0.04
N VAL A 125 -14.53 2.51 -1.19
CA VAL A 125 -13.56 2.45 -2.28
C VAL A 125 -14.00 3.43 -3.36
N GLU A 126 -13.09 4.28 -3.81
CA GLU A 126 -13.36 5.33 -4.79
C GLU A 126 -12.34 5.32 -5.92
N TYR A 127 -12.83 5.20 -7.15
CA TYR A 127 -12.02 5.49 -8.32
C TYR A 127 -11.97 7.02 -8.53
N ARG A 128 -10.76 7.58 -8.64
CA ARG A 128 -10.56 9.02 -8.88
C ARG A 128 -9.86 9.31 -10.20
N GLY A 129 -9.63 8.27 -11.00
CA GLY A 129 -9.13 8.43 -12.35
C GLY A 129 -10.14 9.13 -13.24
N ASP A 130 -9.71 9.38 -14.46
CA ASP A 130 -10.54 9.99 -15.48
C ASP A 130 -11.60 8.98 -15.97
N ILE A 131 -12.87 9.31 -15.73
CA ILE A 131 -14.02 8.45 -16.07
C ILE A 131 -14.37 8.57 -17.57
N ASP A 132 -14.06 9.72 -18.18
CA ASP A 132 -14.49 10.07 -19.54
C ASP A 132 -13.35 9.99 -20.58
N GLY A 133 -12.11 9.73 -20.14
CA GLY A 133 -10.94 9.58 -21.00
C GLY A 133 -10.45 10.90 -21.63
N GLN A 134 -10.85 12.04 -21.09
CA GLN A 134 -10.26 13.33 -21.43
C GLN A 134 -8.99 13.58 -20.61
N LYS A 135 -7.85 13.29 -21.24
CA LYS A 135 -6.55 13.82 -20.81
C LYS A 135 -6.71 15.30 -20.43
N PRO A 136 -6.23 15.73 -19.26
CA PRO A 136 -6.17 17.15 -18.95
C PRO A 136 -5.25 17.83 -19.98
N ASP A 137 -5.77 18.89 -20.59
CA ASP A 137 -5.04 19.78 -21.51
C ASP A 137 -3.76 20.36 -20.87
#